data_AF-A0A8I1T5U6-F1
#
_entry.id   AF-A0A8I1T5U6-F1
#
_cell.length_a   1.000
_cell.length_b   1.000
_cell.length_c   1.000
_cell.angle_alpha   90.00
_cell.angle_beta   90.00
_cell.angle_gamma   90.00
#
_symmetry.space_group_name_H-M   'P 1'
#
loop_
_entity.id
_entity.type
_entity.pdbx_description
1 polymer ?
#
loop_
_entity_poly.entity_id
_entity_poly.type
_entity_poly.pdbx_seq_one_letter_code
_entity_poly.pdbx_strand_id
1 'polypeptide(L)'
;MYAIRANVCALKVVPYVVNPRVAPIGRHPAALDESSERTSYWAPADVSAPADRSELILDAGSRSTLSSIINRQQEALRSDRYWMKSIRESGVRRPITLVPIEFDITDDDNRTVLTSIEGSTRAAELHAALDLKGSSEVVFGDYSSLDRVHQRWAELHAVIDAPLDDVDPADLVPARCLFPPAEIIIGFVPNDGESFVDAVDSYLTDEHINPRRPWAPTAQDEKIGDQLLKALRDTGEIDEDEMKYLAGQMSREEAEASAHDPWPARRAASLANYVMRDPQSGLGKLVNSTMRIATSSKRTEARTKAGLVATLSYRAVPDATADSHKDARSALSLAWASPLIQNKGPEWTVTQRSPGQLREAALKELETTGQPGPAAIEMQAMSAFVLARNGILKRGRSKAAGGDAEDPGTLLDRISTRPDGIQLYFRVLSDDLDGQPLAKPDLQTGEPRPTATGEFARLRTEPNPSDPRPSTPDQWIREQFRKKSEARDDEEAPSGSTTTDGAGDAPVEVSPESKFDNTLSAIDGIFKELANEFEALAEIEVNDESFAESQGIGPDYVDAWQKVLNAVMGKVSHLGEVHKKRFAALQASIEDEQAAADVDDE
;
A
#
# COMPACT_ATOMS: atom_id res chain seq x y z
N MET A 1 11.17 1.76 -30.28
CA MET A 1 10.48 3.06 -30.54
C MET A 1 11.44 4.05 -31.18
N TYR A 2 10.91 4.94 -32.01
CA TYR A 2 11.63 6.09 -32.57
C TYR A 2 11.20 7.36 -31.85
N ALA A 3 12.17 8.18 -31.44
CA ALA A 3 11.91 9.40 -30.71
C ALA A 3 12.71 10.59 -31.28
N ILE A 4 12.13 11.78 -31.19
CA ILE A 4 12.80 13.06 -31.47
C ILE A 4 13.12 13.75 -30.14
N ARG A 5 14.34 14.28 -30.01
CA ARG A 5 14.72 15.15 -28.91
C ARG A 5 14.47 16.60 -29.28
N ALA A 6 13.69 17.31 -28.47
CA ALA A 6 13.39 18.73 -28.66
C ALA A 6 13.07 19.39 -27.31
N ASN A 7 13.14 20.71 -27.26
CA ASN A 7 12.49 21.45 -26.19
C ASN A 7 11.03 21.68 -26.57
N VAL A 8 10.11 21.41 -25.63
CA VAL A 8 8.67 21.54 -25.87
C VAL A 8 8.10 22.60 -24.96
N CYS A 9 7.04 23.30 -25.40
CA CYS A 9 6.35 24.22 -24.52
C CYS A 9 5.58 23.41 -23.46
N ALA A 10 5.88 23.62 -22.17
CA ALA A 10 5.18 22.95 -21.08
C ALA A 10 3.67 23.25 -21.07
N LEU A 11 3.25 24.40 -21.61
CA LEU A 11 1.84 24.79 -21.80
C LEU A 11 1.09 23.96 -22.86
N LYS A 12 1.76 22.98 -23.49
CA LYS A 12 1.20 22.05 -24.47
C LYS A 12 1.41 20.58 -24.10
N VAL A 13 1.81 20.32 -22.86
CA VAL A 13 2.04 18.99 -22.33
C VAL A 13 1.10 18.77 -21.16
N VAL A 14 0.60 17.54 -20.98
CA VAL A 14 -0.14 17.14 -19.78
C VAL A 14 0.55 15.97 -19.09
N PRO A 15 0.49 15.85 -17.74
CA PRO A 15 0.88 14.64 -17.05
C PRO A 15 0.12 13.42 -17.58
N TYR A 16 0.74 12.23 -17.51
CA TYR A 16 0.09 11.00 -17.97
C TYR A 16 -1.15 10.68 -17.14
N VAL A 17 -2.29 10.61 -17.80
CA VAL A 17 -3.63 10.53 -17.18
C VAL A 17 -3.98 9.15 -16.61
N VAL A 18 -3.10 8.16 -16.79
CA VAL A 18 -3.24 6.82 -16.18
C VAL A 18 -1.98 6.47 -15.39
N ASN A 19 -1.32 7.49 -14.79
CA ASN A 19 -0.07 7.27 -14.08
C ASN A 19 -0.25 6.34 -12.87
N PRO A 20 0.50 5.21 -12.79
CA PRO A 20 0.37 4.24 -11.70
C PRO A 20 0.65 4.81 -10.30
N ARG A 21 1.36 5.95 -10.20
CA ARG A 21 1.57 6.62 -8.90
C ARG A 21 0.28 7.19 -8.30
N VAL A 22 -0.73 7.46 -9.12
CA VAL A 22 -2.02 8.02 -8.67
C VAL A 22 -3.06 6.93 -8.42
N ALA A 23 -2.87 5.72 -8.98
CA ALA A 23 -3.74 4.56 -8.76
C ALA A 23 -4.07 4.32 -7.26
N PRO A 24 -3.09 4.36 -6.33
CA PRO A 24 -3.33 4.10 -4.92
C PRO A 24 -4.16 5.18 -4.19
N ILE A 25 -4.44 6.31 -4.85
CA ILE A 25 -5.18 7.46 -4.32
C ILE A 25 -6.52 7.63 -5.07
N GLY A 26 -6.66 7.01 -6.25
CA GLY A 26 -7.87 7.02 -7.04
C GLY A 26 -8.94 6.08 -6.49
N ARG A 27 -10.20 6.52 -6.52
CA ARG A 27 -11.34 5.62 -6.33
C ARG A 27 -11.59 4.85 -7.62
N HIS A 28 -11.39 3.54 -7.55
CA HIS A 28 -11.74 2.59 -8.61
C HIS A 28 -13.27 2.38 -8.66
N PRO A 29 -13.84 2.05 -9.83
CA PRO A 29 -15.25 1.72 -9.99
C PRO A 29 -15.82 0.77 -8.93
N ALA A 30 -15.05 -0.28 -8.58
CA ALA A 30 -15.50 -1.28 -7.62
C ALA A 30 -15.66 -0.78 -6.17
N ALA A 31 -15.19 0.44 -5.87
CA ALA A 31 -15.37 1.12 -4.58
C ALA A 31 -16.49 2.17 -4.61
N LEU A 32 -17.18 2.37 -5.75
CA LEU A 32 -18.24 3.36 -5.89
C LEU A 32 -19.60 2.74 -5.55
N ASP A 33 -20.46 3.54 -4.92
CA ASP A 33 -21.88 3.26 -4.66
C ASP A 33 -22.77 4.11 -5.60
N GLU A 34 -24.07 3.81 -5.75
CA GLU A 34 -25.04 4.47 -6.67
C GLU A 34 -25.00 6.01 -6.69
N SER A 35 -24.64 6.67 -5.58
CA SER A 35 -24.60 8.12 -5.45
C SER A 35 -23.23 8.76 -5.72
N SER A 36 -22.22 7.96 -6.08
CA SER A 36 -20.84 8.42 -6.20
C SER A 36 -20.60 8.99 -7.60
N GLU A 37 -19.99 10.17 -7.69
CA GLU A 37 -19.54 10.71 -8.99
C GLU A 37 -18.64 9.68 -9.70
N ARG A 38 -18.96 9.41 -10.98
CA ARG A 38 -18.24 8.49 -11.86
C ARG A 38 -16.73 8.72 -11.76
N THR A 39 -16.01 7.63 -11.48
CA THR A 39 -14.56 7.41 -11.60
C THR A 39 -13.65 8.61 -11.40
N SER A 40 -12.92 8.62 -10.28
CA SER A 40 -11.81 9.57 -10.07
C SER A 40 -10.47 9.13 -10.69
N TYR A 41 -10.47 8.00 -11.41
CA TYR A 41 -9.27 7.32 -11.92
C TYR A 41 -9.58 6.54 -13.19
N TRP A 42 -8.67 6.61 -14.17
CA TRP A 42 -8.59 5.73 -15.32
C TRP A 42 -7.41 4.77 -15.15
N ALA A 43 -7.65 3.50 -15.44
CA ALA A 43 -6.62 2.47 -15.42
C ALA A 43 -5.85 2.45 -16.74
N PRO A 44 -4.61 1.90 -16.75
CA PRO A 44 -3.86 1.71 -17.98
C PRO A 44 -4.62 0.93 -19.08
N ALA A 45 -5.51 0.01 -18.69
CA ALA A 45 -6.33 -0.75 -19.63
C ALA A 45 -7.40 0.09 -20.36
N ASP A 46 -7.74 1.27 -19.83
CA ASP A 46 -8.68 2.20 -20.49
C ASP A 46 -8.01 2.92 -21.68
N VAL A 47 -6.68 2.83 -21.79
CA VAL A 47 -5.91 3.38 -22.90
C VAL A 47 -5.74 2.32 -23.98
N SER A 48 -6.10 2.70 -25.21
CA SER A 48 -5.89 1.91 -26.42
C SER A 48 -4.93 2.61 -27.38
N ALA A 49 -4.57 1.94 -28.47
CA ALA A 49 -3.85 2.57 -29.57
C ALA A 49 -4.36 1.99 -30.90
N PRO A 50 -4.40 2.81 -31.97
CA PRO A 50 -4.62 2.33 -33.32
C PRO A 50 -3.53 1.33 -33.74
N ALA A 51 -3.88 0.38 -34.61
CA ALA A 51 -2.93 -0.61 -35.12
C ALA A 51 -1.81 -0.01 -35.98
N ASP A 52 -2.04 1.16 -36.57
CA ASP A 52 -1.18 1.78 -37.60
C ASP A 52 -0.49 3.07 -37.14
N ARG A 53 -0.71 3.53 -35.91
CA ARG A 53 -0.22 4.82 -35.41
C ARG A 53 0.40 4.72 -34.02
N SER A 54 1.39 5.59 -33.77
CA SER A 54 2.04 5.74 -32.46
C SER A 54 1.34 6.81 -31.62
N GLU A 55 0.04 6.63 -31.43
CA GLU A 55 -0.84 7.53 -30.69
C GLU A 55 -1.64 6.70 -29.68
N LEU A 56 -1.84 7.25 -28.48
CA LEU A 56 -2.72 6.66 -27.47
C LEU A 56 -4.12 7.22 -27.63
N ILE A 57 -5.14 6.44 -27.30
CA ILE A 57 -6.54 6.85 -27.28
C ILE A 57 -7.13 6.51 -25.92
N LEU A 58 -7.87 7.46 -25.34
CA LEU A 58 -8.63 7.26 -24.11
C LEU A 58 -10.06 7.76 -24.29
N ASP A 59 -11.03 6.89 -24.00
CA ASP A 59 -12.42 7.31 -23.78
C ASP A 59 -12.51 8.10 -22.48
N ALA A 60 -12.58 9.41 -22.62
CA ALA A 60 -12.54 10.35 -21.51
C ALA A 60 -13.94 10.65 -20.95
N GLY A 61 -15.00 10.10 -21.53
CA GLY A 61 -16.37 10.41 -21.14
C GLY A 61 -16.72 11.87 -21.43
N SER A 62 -16.98 12.68 -20.40
CA SER A 62 -17.34 14.10 -20.59
C SER A 62 -16.16 15.04 -20.39
N ARG A 63 -16.24 16.25 -20.96
CA ARG A 63 -15.28 17.35 -20.71
C ARG A 63 -15.09 17.62 -19.22
N SER A 64 -16.18 17.58 -18.45
CA SER A 64 -16.15 17.82 -17.01
C SER A 64 -15.38 16.73 -16.26
N THR A 65 -15.62 15.46 -16.61
CA THR A 65 -14.90 14.29 -16.09
C THR A 65 -13.41 14.42 -16.37
N LEU A 66 -13.05 14.71 -17.63
CA LEU A 66 -11.66 14.85 -18.04
C LEU A 66 -10.93 15.98 -17.33
N SER A 67 -11.57 17.14 -17.21
CA SER A 67 -11.00 18.28 -16.49
C SER A 67 -10.77 17.97 -15.02
N SER A 68 -11.74 17.32 -14.38
CA SER A 68 -11.68 16.93 -12.96
C SER A 68 -10.54 15.95 -12.70
N ILE A 69 -10.45 14.86 -13.48
CA ILE A 69 -9.45 13.83 -13.27
C ILE A 69 -8.04 14.36 -13.55
N ILE A 70 -7.82 15.06 -14.68
CA ILE A 70 -6.51 15.62 -15.02
C ILE A 70 -5.97 16.56 -13.92
N ASN A 71 -6.82 17.44 -13.39
CA ASN A 71 -6.42 18.36 -12.32
C ASN A 71 -6.10 17.62 -11.01
N ARG A 72 -6.93 16.63 -10.65
CA ARG A 72 -6.71 15.81 -9.46
C ARG A 72 -5.40 15.02 -9.54
N GLN A 73 -5.09 14.46 -10.71
CA GLN A 73 -3.85 13.73 -10.91
C GLN A 73 -2.64 14.64 -10.82
N GLN A 74 -2.71 15.84 -11.37
CA GLN A 74 -1.66 16.84 -11.18
C GLN A 74 -1.43 17.11 -9.70
N GLU A 75 -2.48 17.35 -8.92
CA GLU A 75 -2.36 17.58 -7.48
C GLU A 75 -1.72 16.39 -6.77
N ALA A 76 -2.17 15.16 -7.06
CA ALA A 76 -1.64 13.94 -6.47
C ALA A 76 -0.14 13.75 -6.78
N LEU A 77 0.28 13.99 -8.03
CA LEU A 77 1.67 13.85 -8.46
C LEU A 77 2.62 14.85 -7.78
N ARG A 78 2.10 15.97 -7.28
CA ARG A 78 2.88 17.02 -6.60
C ARG A 78 3.01 16.81 -5.09
N SER A 79 2.35 15.80 -4.53
CA SER A 79 2.49 15.47 -3.11
C SER A 79 3.93 15.08 -2.72
N ASP A 80 4.73 14.58 -3.66
CA ASP A 80 6.15 14.29 -3.49
C ASP A 80 7.01 15.57 -3.63
N ARG A 81 7.49 16.08 -2.48
CA ARG A 81 8.24 17.35 -2.43
C ARG A 81 9.69 17.26 -2.91
N TYR A 82 10.22 16.08 -3.18
CA TYR A 82 11.65 15.91 -3.41
C TYR A 82 12.16 16.70 -4.64
N TRP A 83 11.37 16.78 -5.72
CA TRP A 83 11.79 17.35 -7.00
C TRP A 83 11.51 18.85 -7.15
N MET A 84 10.59 19.38 -6.34
CA MET A 84 10.08 20.75 -6.48
C MET A 84 11.18 21.80 -6.44
N LYS A 85 12.10 21.68 -5.48
CA LYS A 85 13.17 22.67 -5.28
C LYS A 85 14.12 22.72 -6.47
N SER A 86 14.58 21.56 -6.94
CA SER A 86 15.52 21.46 -8.06
C SER A 86 14.93 21.98 -9.37
N ILE A 87 13.67 21.67 -9.66
CA ILE A 87 12.97 22.15 -10.87
C ILE A 87 12.82 23.68 -10.83
N ARG A 88 12.44 24.25 -9.69
CA ARG A 88 12.31 25.72 -9.57
C ARG A 88 13.64 26.44 -9.67
N GLU A 89 14.71 25.86 -9.12
CA GLU A 89 16.04 26.47 -9.15
C GLU A 89 16.71 26.36 -10.53
N SER A 90 16.56 25.22 -11.22
CA SER A 90 17.36 24.88 -12.40
C SER A 90 16.58 24.48 -13.64
N GLY A 91 15.25 24.48 -13.59
CA GLY A 91 14.41 23.87 -14.61
C GLY A 91 14.54 22.34 -14.66
N VAL A 92 13.90 21.74 -15.66
CA VAL A 92 13.97 20.30 -15.90
C VAL A 92 15.25 19.96 -16.69
N ARG A 93 16.15 19.17 -16.10
CA ARG A 93 17.42 18.78 -16.74
C ARG A 93 17.36 17.44 -17.48
N ARG A 94 16.64 16.46 -16.92
CA ARG A 94 16.40 15.19 -17.59
C ARG A 94 15.22 15.38 -18.57
N PRO A 95 15.29 14.88 -19.81
CA PRO A 95 14.16 14.97 -20.73
C PRO A 95 12.90 14.29 -20.17
N ILE A 96 11.72 14.86 -20.42
CA ILE A 96 10.43 14.17 -20.21
C ILE A 96 10.07 13.37 -21.46
N THR A 97 9.55 12.16 -21.31
CA THR A 97 9.16 11.33 -22.48
C THR A 97 7.69 11.56 -22.79
N LEU A 98 7.41 11.93 -24.05
CA LEU A 98 6.09 12.36 -24.50
C LEU A 98 5.54 11.43 -25.59
N VAL A 99 4.24 11.22 -25.53
CA VAL A 99 3.45 10.51 -26.54
C VAL A 99 2.19 11.34 -26.82
N PRO A 100 1.68 11.41 -28.06
CA PRO A 100 0.35 11.97 -28.31
C PRO A 100 -0.74 11.08 -27.72
N ILE A 101 -1.68 11.68 -26.98
CA ILE A 101 -2.91 11.03 -26.56
C ILE A 101 -4.10 11.79 -27.14
N GLU A 102 -5.03 11.06 -27.75
CA GLU A 102 -6.34 11.55 -28.15
C GLU A 102 -7.35 11.21 -27.05
N PHE A 103 -8.08 12.23 -26.61
CA PHE A 103 -9.21 12.07 -25.73
C PHE A 103 -10.50 12.05 -26.55
N ASP A 104 -11.19 10.93 -26.52
CA ASP A 104 -12.55 10.79 -27.03
C ASP A 104 -13.51 11.40 -26.01
N ILE A 105 -14.22 12.45 -26.41
CA ILE A 105 -15.09 13.23 -25.52
C ILE A 105 -16.51 13.20 -26.06
N THR A 106 -17.44 12.75 -25.23
CA THR A 106 -18.84 12.51 -25.61
C THR A 106 -19.65 13.80 -25.81
N ASP A 107 -19.30 14.88 -25.11
CA ASP A 107 -20.03 16.15 -25.08
C ASP A 107 -19.25 17.36 -25.62
N ASP A 108 -18.07 17.14 -26.23
CA ASP A 108 -17.20 18.15 -26.86
C ASP A 108 -16.44 17.50 -28.04
N ASP A 109 -15.68 18.27 -28.81
CA ASP A 109 -14.80 17.71 -29.83
C ASP A 109 -13.63 16.96 -29.18
N ASN A 110 -13.22 15.85 -29.80
CA ASN A 110 -12.01 15.12 -29.44
C ASN A 110 -10.78 16.06 -29.38
N ARG A 111 -9.87 15.79 -28.44
CA ARG A 111 -8.66 16.61 -28.24
C ARG A 111 -7.41 15.73 -28.23
N THR A 112 -6.45 16.07 -29.07
CA THR A 112 -5.11 15.45 -29.05
C THR A 112 -4.12 16.37 -28.35
N VAL A 113 -3.40 15.85 -27.35
CA VAL A 113 -2.35 16.58 -26.62
C VAL A 113 -1.13 15.70 -26.42
N LEU A 114 0.03 16.32 -26.15
CA LEU A 114 1.20 15.57 -25.73
C LEU A 114 1.07 15.20 -24.25
N THR A 115 1.16 13.92 -23.94
CA THR A 115 1.15 13.41 -22.58
C THR A 115 2.52 12.91 -22.16
N SER A 116 2.95 13.27 -20.94
CA SER A 116 4.26 12.86 -20.43
C SER A 116 4.19 11.49 -19.75
N ILE A 117 4.36 10.42 -20.54
CA ILE A 117 4.35 9.03 -20.07
C ILE A 117 5.44 8.80 -19.01
N GLU A 118 6.63 9.39 -19.21
CA GLU A 118 7.71 9.45 -18.22
C GLU A 118 7.96 10.91 -17.84
N GLY A 119 8.19 11.15 -16.56
CA GLY A 119 8.38 12.50 -16.04
C GLY A 119 7.07 13.24 -15.75
N SER A 120 5.95 12.54 -15.51
CA SER A 120 4.66 13.18 -15.19
C SER A 120 4.71 14.07 -13.93
N THR A 121 5.50 13.70 -12.91
CA THR A 121 5.75 14.59 -11.75
C THR A 121 6.48 15.88 -12.16
N ARG A 122 7.42 15.79 -13.10
CA ARG A 122 8.08 16.98 -13.65
C ARG A 122 7.08 17.84 -14.43
N ALA A 123 6.26 17.26 -15.29
CA ALA A 123 5.20 17.99 -16.00
C ALA A 123 4.23 18.69 -15.03
N ALA A 124 3.77 17.99 -13.99
CA ALA A 124 2.88 18.56 -12.98
C ALA A 124 3.51 19.74 -12.21
N GLU A 125 4.82 19.65 -11.90
CA GLU A 125 5.57 20.75 -11.29
C GLU A 125 5.84 21.92 -12.23
N LEU A 126 6.06 21.66 -13.53
CA LEU A 126 6.18 22.72 -14.53
C LEU A 126 4.90 23.56 -14.63
N HIS A 127 3.73 22.91 -14.59
CA HIS A 127 2.44 23.62 -14.55
C HIS A 127 2.31 24.51 -13.32
N ALA A 128 2.76 24.02 -12.16
CA ALA A 128 2.76 24.81 -10.93
C ALA A 128 3.76 25.97 -10.98
N ALA A 129 4.93 25.78 -11.59
CA ALA A 129 5.93 26.83 -11.80
C ALA A 129 5.47 27.90 -12.79
N LEU A 130 4.58 27.55 -13.71
CA LEU A 130 3.96 28.45 -14.69
C LEU A 130 2.63 29.07 -14.22
N ASP A 131 2.23 28.78 -12.98
CA ASP A 131 1.01 29.28 -12.32
C ASP A 131 -0.31 28.87 -13.02
N LEU A 132 -0.36 27.64 -13.54
CA LEU A 132 -1.60 27.06 -14.05
C LEU A 132 -2.49 26.65 -12.88
N LYS A 133 -3.79 26.97 -12.95
CA LYS A 133 -4.76 26.52 -11.93
C LYS A 133 -5.01 25.01 -12.00
N GLY A 134 -4.76 24.42 -13.16
CA GLY A 134 -4.86 22.99 -13.39
C GLY A 134 -4.41 22.60 -14.79
N SER A 135 -4.03 21.34 -14.96
CA SER A 135 -3.55 20.80 -16.24
C SER A 135 -4.65 20.77 -17.31
N SER A 136 -5.92 20.82 -16.90
CA SER A 136 -7.06 21.02 -17.81
C SER A 136 -7.00 22.34 -18.59
N GLU A 137 -6.27 23.37 -18.11
CA GLU A 137 -6.10 24.62 -18.86
C GLU A 137 -5.33 24.43 -20.18
N VAL A 138 -4.47 23.41 -20.26
CA VAL A 138 -3.74 23.03 -21.49
C VAL A 138 -4.68 22.42 -22.53
N VAL A 139 -5.68 21.66 -22.07
CA VAL A 139 -6.63 20.95 -22.95
C VAL A 139 -7.79 21.85 -23.36
N PHE A 140 -8.36 22.58 -22.40
CA PHE A 140 -9.65 23.26 -22.53
C PHE A 140 -9.65 24.74 -22.14
N GLY A 141 -8.62 25.21 -21.44
CA GLY A 141 -8.55 26.58 -20.92
C GLY A 141 -7.79 27.52 -21.84
N ASP A 142 -7.26 28.60 -21.26
CA ASP A 142 -6.57 29.66 -22.00
C ASP A 142 -5.42 29.14 -22.86
N TYR A 143 -4.71 28.12 -22.37
CA TYR A 143 -3.54 27.55 -23.04
C TYR A 143 -3.89 26.48 -24.08
N SER A 144 -5.17 26.18 -24.31
CA SER A 144 -5.61 25.42 -25.49
C SER A 144 -5.34 26.20 -26.79
N SER A 145 -5.38 27.54 -26.75
CA SER A 145 -5.05 28.42 -27.88
C SER A 145 -3.54 28.65 -28.04
N LEU A 146 -3.04 28.59 -29.28
CA LEU A 146 -1.65 28.94 -29.59
C LEU A 146 -1.34 30.42 -29.36
N ASP A 147 -2.31 31.32 -29.53
CA ASP A 147 -2.10 32.76 -29.36
C ASP A 147 -1.74 33.10 -27.90
N ARG A 148 -2.43 32.49 -26.94
CA ARG A 148 -2.11 32.66 -25.51
C ARG A 148 -0.76 32.05 -25.14
N VAL A 149 -0.40 30.91 -25.75
CA VAL A 149 0.93 30.31 -25.56
C VAL A 149 2.03 31.23 -26.11
N HIS A 150 1.86 31.80 -27.31
CA HIS A 150 2.82 32.74 -27.87
C HIS A 150 2.93 34.03 -27.06
N GLN A 151 1.80 34.56 -26.56
CA GLN A 151 1.81 35.72 -25.68
C GLN A 151 2.60 35.42 -24.40
N ARG A 152 2.31 34.29 -23.74
CA ARG A 152 3.00 33.90 -22.52
C ARG A 152 4.49 33.65 -22.75
N TRP A 153 4.85 33.10 -23.91
CA TRP A 153 6.24 32.98 -24.31
C TRP A 153 6.91 34.34 -24.47
N ALA A 154 6.29 35.29 -25.16
CA ALA A 154 6.85 36.64 -25.33
C ALA A 154 7.06 37.35 -23.97
N GLU A 155 6.12 37.21 -23.04
CA GLU A 155 6.23 37.73 -21.67
C GLU A 155 7.46 37.15 -20.95
N LEU A 156 7.64 35.83 -21.00
CA LEU A 156 8.74 35.14 -20.32
C LEU A 156 10.09 35.28 -21.04
N HIS A 157 10.10 35.47 -22.37
CA HIS A 157 11.32 35.73 -23.13
C HIS A 157 11.91 37.09 -22.77
N ALA A 158 11.07 38.10 -22.50
CA ALA A 158 11.54 39.40 -22.02
C ALA A 158 12.28 39.31 -20.68
N VAL A 159 11.88 38.37 -19.81
CA VAL A 159 12.58 38.08 -18.55
C VAL A 159 13.95 37.43 -18.79
N ILE A 160 14.05 36.55 -19.80
CA ILE A 160 15.31 35.87 -20.16
C ILE A 160 16.32 36.86 -20.77
N ASP A 161 15.85 37.80 -21.58
CA ASP A 161 16.70 38.79 -22.25
C ASP A 161 17.13 39.95 -21.34
N ALA A 162 16.49 40.11 -20.18
CA ALA A 162 16.82 41.17 -19.23
C ALA A 162 18.14 40.89 -18.47
N PRO A 163 18.92 41.93 -18.10
CA PRO A 163 20.09 41.77 -17.24
C PRO A 163 19.72 41.10 -15.92
N LEU A 164 20.52 40.13 -15.47
CA LEU A 164 20.18 39.32 -14.29
C LEU A 164 19.97 40.15 -13.02
N ASP A 165 20.66 41.28 -12.90
CA ASP A 165 20.54 42.21 -11.75
C ASP A 165 19.20 42.97 -11.74
N ASP A 166 18.50 43.05 -12.88
CA ASP A 166 17.22 43.75 -13.05
C ASP A 166 16.00 42.81 -12.97
N VAL A 167 16.23 41.50 -12.76
CA VAL A 167 15.18 40.48 -12.76
C VAL A 167 14.94 39.95 -11.35
N ASP A 168 13.68 39.93 -10.91
CA ASP A 168 13.30 39.26 -9.66
C ASP A 168 13.59 37.75 -9.77
N PRO A 169 14.32 37.13 -8.83
CA PRO A 169 14.52 35.68 -8.81
C PRO A 169 13.23 34.86 -8.94
N ALA A 170 12.08 35.39 -8.50
CA ALA A 170 10.78 34.76 -8.68
C ALA A 170 10.36 34.65 -10.15
N ASP A 171 10.66 35.65 -10.98
CA ASP A 171 10.30 35.69 -12.41
C ASP A 171 11.15 34.74 -13.26
N LEU A 172 12.35 34.37 -12.76
CA LEU A 172 13.22 33.39 -13.42
C LEU A 172 12.66 31.96 -13.38
N VAL A 173 11.81 31.64 -12.39
CA VAL A 173 11.23 30.30 -12.23
C VAL A 173 10.34 29.91 -13.43
N PRO A 174 9.29 30.67 -13.79
CA PRO A 174 8.46 30.33 -14.95
C PRO A 174 9.27 30.36 -16.26
N ALA A 175 10.22 31.30 -16.41
CA ALA A 175 11.07 31.39 -17.59
C ALA A 175 11.91 30.11 -17.81
N ARG A 176 12.52 29.56 -16.75
CA ARG A 176 13.29 28.28 -16.80
C ARG A 176 12.42 27.06 -17.07
N CYS A 177 11.12 27.14 -16.75
CA CYS A 177 10.19 26.02 -16.82
C CYS A 177 9.37 25.99 -18.12
N LEU A 178 9.38 27.06 -18.93
CA LEU A 178 8.53 27.13 -20.12
C LEU A 178 8.88 26.08 -21.19
N PHE A 179 10.16 25.80 -21.39
CA PHE A 179 10.65 24.92 -22.44
C PHE A 179 11.53 23.76 -21.92
N PRO A 180 10.97 22.78 -21.19
CA PRO A 180 11.72 21.61 -20.76
C PRO A 180 12.26 20.80 -21.96
N PRO A 181 13.41 20.12 -21.81
CA PRO A 181 13.85 19.12 -22.76
C PRO A 181 12.87 17.93 -22.75
N ALA A 182 12.62 17.36 -23.92
CA ALA A 182 11.73 16.22 -24.09
C ALA A 182 12.24 15.22 -25.14
N GLU A 183 11.83 13.96 -24.96
CA GLU A 183 11.90 12.89 -25.95
C GLU A 183 10.48 12.57 -26.42
N ILE A 184 10.14 12.93 -27.65
CA ILE A 184 8.81 12.73 -28.22
C ILE A 184 8.84 11.45 -29.04
N ILE A 185 8.08 10.43 -28.62
CA ILE A 185 7.92 9.20 -29.39
C ILE A 185 7.04 9.50 -30.59
N ILE A 186 7.57 9.27 -31.79
CA ILE A 186 6.92 9.57 -33.07
C ILE A 186 6.70 8.33 -33.93
N GLY A 187 7.17 7.17 -33.46
CA GLY A 187 7.09 5.94 -34.22
C GLY A 187 7.41 4.72 -33.39
N PHE A 188 6.88 3.58 -33.83
CA PHE A 188 7.05 2.29 -33.20
C PHE A 188 7.13 1.21 -34.28
N VAL A 189 7.96 0.20 -34.04
CA VAL A 189 8.03 -1.00 -34.87
C VAL A 189 7.52 -2.13 -33.98
N PRO A 190 6.33 -2.68 -34.26
CA PRO A 190 5.76 -3.75 -33.46
C PRO A 190 6.59 -5.02 -33.59
N ASN A 191 6.79 -5.70 -32.45
CA ASN A 191 7.04 -7.14 -32.49
C ASN A 191 5.72 -7.87 -32.80
N ASP A 192 5.78 -9.14 -33.19
CA ASP A 192 4.59 -9.92 -33.58
C ASP A 192 3.46 -9.83 -32.54
N GLY A 193 2.36 -9.16 -32.92
CA GLY A 193 1.17 -8.98 -32.09
C GLY A 193 1.23 -7.87 -31.04
N GLU A 194 2.33 -7.11 -30.93
CA GLU A 194 2.50 -6.04 -29.95
C GLU A 194 1.83 -4.73 -30.42
N SER A 195 0.94 -4.17 -29.61
CA SER A 195 0.35 -2.84 -29.84
C SER A 195 1.25 -1.72 -29.34
N PHE A 196 0.97 -0.48 -29.75
CA PHE A 196 1.73 0.66 -29.25
C PHE A 196 1.53 0.91 -27.74
N VAL A 197 0.35 0.60 -27.20
CA VAL A 197 0.11 0.63 -25.74
C VAL A 197 1.03 -0.35 -25.03
N ASP A 198 1.20 -1.56 -25.56
CA ASP A 198 2.08 -2.59 -24.97
C ASP A 198 3.52 -2.10 -24.90
N ALA A 199 3.98 -1.46 -25.97
CA ALA A 199 5.32 -0.92 -26.04
C ALA A 199 5.53 0.22 -25.03
N VAL A 200 4.55 1.12 -24.87
CA VAL A 200 4.58 2.19 -23.85
C VAL A 200 4.56 1.58 -22.45
N ASP A 201 3.74 0.56 -22.23
CA ASP A 201 3.63 -0.16 -20.96
C ASP A 201 4.97 -0.81 -20.57
N SER A 202 5.62 -1.50 -21.52
CA SER A 202 6.93 -2.12 -21.35
C SER A 202 8.01 -1.08 -21.07
N TYR A 203 8.03 0.02 -21.83
CA TYR A 203 8.97 1.13 -21.61
C TYR A 203 8.88 1.70 -20.19
N LEU A 204 7.66 1.91 -19.69
CA LEU A 204 7.44 2.40 -18.33
C LEU A 204 7.87 1.39 -17.27
N THR A 205 7.63 0.11 -17.50
CA THR A 205 8.03 -0.97 -16.61
C THR A 205 9.56 -1.04 -16.47
N ASP A 206 10.28 -0.99 -17.58
CA ASP A 206 11.76 -0.97 -17.59
C ASP A 206 12.32 0.24 -16.83
N GLU A 207 11.73 1.43 -17.03
CA GLU A 207 12.20 2.67 -16.41
C GLU A 207 11.85 2.80 -14.92
N HIS A 208 10.83 2.07 -14.41
CA HIS A 208 10.30 2.33 -13.06
C HIS A 208 10.21 1.15 -12.10
N ILE A 209 10.24 -0.09 -12.59
CA ILE A 209 10.29 -1.28 -11.72
C ILE A 209 11.75 -1.68 -11.44
N ASN A 210 12.67 -1.49 -12.40
CA ASN A 210 14.11 -1.78 -12.24
C ASN A 210 15.11 -0.59 -12.30
N PRO A 211 14.80 0.64 -11.83
CA PRO A 211 15.74 1.77 -11.88
C PRO A 211 16.51 2.02 -10.57
N ARG A 212 17.44 2.99 -10.63
CA ARG A 212 18.06 3.61 -9.43
C ARG A 212 17.06 4.26 -8.44
N ARG A 213 15.83 4.58 -8.88
CA ARG A 213 14.77 5.19 -8.06
C ARG A 213 13.41 4.53 -8.36
N PRO A 214 13.12 3.38 -7.75
CA PRO A 214 11.88 2.65 -7.98
C PRO A 214 10.65 3.47 -7.62
N TRP A 215 9.50 3.14 -8.22
CA TRP A 215 8.21 3.56 -7.67
C TRP A 215 8.03 3.06 -6.23
N ALA A 216 7.17 3.74 -5.46
CA ALA A 216 6.76 3.22 -4.15
C ALA A 216 6.19 1.79 -4.29
N PRO A 217 6.41 0.89 -3.32
CA PRO A 217 6.03 -0.53 -3.45
C PRO A 217 4.58 -0.74 -3.88
N THR A 218 3.64 0.06 -3.35
CA THR A 218 2.24 -0.03 -3.75
C THR A 218 2.02 0.28 -5.23
N ALA A 219 2.66 1.33 -5.78
CA ALA A 219 2.49 1.66 -7.19
C ALA A 219 3.14 0.61 -8.11
N GLN A 220 4.19 -0.09 -7.65
CA GLN A 220 4.71 -1.26 -8.35
C GLN A 220 3.71 -2.42 -8.32
N ASP A 221 3.15 -2.74 -7.15
CA ASP A 221 2.15 -3.79 -7.00
C ASP A 221 0.92 -3.54 -7.89
N GLU A 222 0.42 -2.29 -7.97
CA GLU A 222 -0.66 -1.90 -8.88
C GLU A 222 -0.30 -2.21 -10.34
N LYS A 223 0.88 -1.76 -10.79
CA LYS A 223 1.35 -1.95 -12.17
C LYS A 223 1.52 -3.43 -12.50
N ILE A 224 2.22 -4.19 -11.66
CA ILE A 224 2.48 -5.62 -11.87
C ILE A 224 1.15 -6.37 -11.83
N GLY A 225 0.21 -5.95 -10.98
CA GLY A 225 -1.13 -6.50 -10.90
C GLY A 225 -1.92 -6.34 -12.21
N ASP A 226 -1.93 -5.15 -12.79
CA ASP A 226 -2.59 -4.91 -14.08
C ASP A 226 -1.96 -5.73 -15.22
N GLN A 227 -0.61 -5.81 -15.26
CA GLN A 227 0.10 -6.65 -16.22
C GLN A 227 -0.22 -8.15 -16.04
N LEU A 228 -0.39 -8.60 -14.80
CA LEU A 228 -0.76 -9.98 -14.51
C LEU A 228 -2.18 -10.30 -15.01
N LEU A 229 -3.16 -9.45 -14.70
CA LEU A 229 -4.54 -9.65 -15.16
C LEU A 229 -4.63 -9.64 -16.69
N LYS A 230 -3.88 -8.73 -17.33
CA LYS A 230 -3.76 -8.71 -18.79
C LYS A 230 -3.16 -10.00 -19.34
N ALA A 231 -2.07 -10.49 -18.76
CA ALA A 231 -1.45 -11.74 -19.19
C ALA A 231 -2.41 -12.94 -19.05
N LEU A 232 -3.21 -13.00 -17.99
CA LEU A 232 -4.23 -14.03 -17.81
C LEU A 232 -5.27 -13.98 -18.94
N ARG A 233 -5.73 -12.79 -19.30
CA ARG A 233 -6.65 -12.58 -20.42
C ARG A 233 -6.02 -12.98 -21.75
N ASP A 234 -4.80 -12.54 -22.02
CA ASP A 234 -4.12 -12.79 -23.30
C ASP A 234 -3.85 -14.28 -23.52
N THR A 235 -3.70 -15.06 -22.44
CA THR A 235 -3.62 -16.53 -22.49
C THR A 235 -4.97 -17.24 -22.51
N GLY A 236 -6.08 -16.50 -22.38
CA GLY A 236 -7.45 -17.04 -22.35
C GLY A 236 -7.82 -17.75 -21.04
N GLU A 237 -7.08 -17.49 -19.95
CA GLU A 237 -7.40 -18.03 -18.62
C GLU A 237 -8.58 -17.29 -17.97
N ILE A 238 -8.77 -16.02 -18.34
CA ILE A 238 -9.93 -15.19 -18.01
C ILE A 238 -10.39 -14.45 -19.27
N ASP A 239 -11.64 -14.02 -19.32
CA ASP A 239 -12.12 -13.13 -20.39
C ASP A 239 -11.95 -11.64 -20.04
N GLU A 240 -12.35 -10.76 -20.95
CA GLU A 240 -12.22 -9.31 -20.79
C GLU A 240 -13.10 -8.77 -19.65
N ASP A 241 -14.27 -9.35 -19.43
CA ASP A 241 -15.20 -8.92 -18.38
C ASP A 241 -14.67 -9.36 -17.00
N GLU A 242 -14.15 -10.58 -16.89
CA GLU A 242 -13.51 -11.07 -15.67
C GLU A 242 -12.22 -10.29 -15.36
N MET A 243 -11.43 -9.92 -16.36
CA MET A 243 -10.27 -9.04 -16.17
C MET A 243 -10.69 -7.69 -15.58
N LYS A 244 -11.70 -7.03 -16.15
CA LYS A 244 -12.22 -5.74 -15.67
C LYS A 244 -12.81 -5.87 -14.26
N TYR A 245 -13.57 -6.93 -14.00
CA TYR A 245 -14.11 -7.23 -12.68
C TYR A 245 -12.97 -7.33 -11.66
N LEU A 246 -11.98 -8.21 -11.88
CA LEU A 246 -10.85 -8.43 -10.98
C LEU A 246 -9.97 -7.18 -10.80
N ALA A 247 -9.78 -6.40 -11.85
CA ALA A 247 -9.05 -5.13 -11.83
C ALA A 247 -9.78 -4.03 -11.03
N GLY A 248 -11.04 -4.26 -10.63
CA GLY A 248 -11.87 -3.28 -9.95
C GLY A 248 -12.39 -2.17 -10.88
N GLN A 249 -12.43 -2.43 -12.19
CA GLN A 249 -12.86 -1.51 -13.24
C GLN A 249 -14.37 -1.56 -13.52
N MET A 250 -15.09 -2.47 -12.86
CA MET A 250 -16.55 -2.51 -12.87
C MET A 250 -17.11 -1.96 -11.56
N SER A 251 -18.18 -1.17 -11.65
CA SER A 251 -19.05 -0.89 -10.51
C SER A 251 -19.73 -2.19 -10.01
N ARG A 252 -20.41 -2.12 -8.86
CA ARG A 252 -21.15 -3.28 -8.34
C ARG A 252 -22.29 -3.69 -9.28
N GLU A 253 -22.97 -2.72 -9.86
CA GLU A 253 -24.07 -2.92 -10.81
C GLU A 253 -23.56 -3.48 -12.14
N GLU A 254 -22.42 -2.99 -12.62
CA GLU A 254 -21.77 -3.51 -13.83
C GLU A 254 -21.29 -4.95 -13.64
N ALA A 255 -20.77 -5.27 -12.45
CA ALA A 255 -20.40 -6.63 -12.09
C ALA A 255 -21.63 -7.55 -12.09
N GLU A 256 -22.73 -7.16 -11.42
CA GLU A 256 -23.99 -7.92 -11.43
C GLU A 256 -24.55 -8.12 -12.85
N ALA A 257 -24.55 -7.06 -13.66
CA ALA A 257 -25.03 -7.10 -15.04
C ALA A 257 -24.19 -8.03 -15.93
N SER A 258 -22.91 -8.20 -15.59
CA SER A 258 -21.97 -9.10 -16.27
C SER A 258 -21.88 -10.48 -15.62
N ALA A 259 -22.84 -10.83 -14.75
CA ALA A 259 -22.90 -12.11 -14.01
C ALA A 259 -21.69 -12.38 -13.09
N HIS A 260 -20.98 -11.33 -12.69
CA HIS A 260 -20.00 -11.37 -11.60
C HIS A 260 -20.67 -11.01 -10.27
N ASP A 261 -20.04 -11.42 -9.16
CA ASP A 261 -20.59 -11.12 -7.84
C ASP A 261 -20.15 -9.72 -7.37
N PRO A 262 -21.07 -8.85 -6.93
CA PRO A 262 -20.76 -7.49 -6.51
C PRO A 262 -19.99 -7.41 -5.17
N TRP A 263 -19.96 -8.49 -4.39
CA TRP A 263 -19.45 -8.50 -3.03
C TRP A 263 -17.92 -8.41 -3.01
N PRO A 264 -17.33 -7.34 -2.42
CA PRO A 264 -15.88 -7.15 -2.40
C PRO A 264 -15.07 -8.33 -1.84
N ALA A 265 -15.60 -9.04 -0.84
CA ALA A 265 -14.92 -10.18 -0.24
C ALA A 265 -14.77 -11.35 -1.21
N ARG A 266 -15.77 -11.56 -2.08
CA ARG A 266 -15.73 -12.61 -3.11
C ARG A 266 -14.73 -12.26 -4.20
N ARG A 267 -14.70 -11.00 -4.68
CA ARG A 267 -13.68 -10.54 -5.62
C ARG A 267 -12.25 -10.71 -5.08
N ALA A 268 -12.04 -10.28 -3.83
CA ALA A 268 -10.76 -10.40 -3.15
C ALA A 268 -10.28 -11.86 -3.06
N ALA A 269 -11.20 -12.78 -2.72
CA ALA A 269 -10.91 -14.21 -2.72
C ALA A 269 -10.62 -14.75 -4.13
N SER A 270 -11.30 -14.27 -5.18
CA SER A 270 -11.03 -14.70 -6.56
C SER A 270 -9.63 -14.28 -7.01
N LEU A 271 -9.23 -13.03 -6.72
CA LEU A 271 -7.85 -12.57 -6.94
C LEU A 271 -6.82 -13.46 -6.23
N ALA A 272 -7.07 -13.78 -4.95
CA ALA A 272 -6.19 -14.69 -4.21
C ALA A 272 -6.15 -16.08 -4.85
N ASN A 273 -7.29 -16.62 -5.28
CA ASN A 273 -7.38 -17.92 -5.91
C ASN A 273 -6.60 -18.02 -7.22
N TYR A 274 -6.65 -16.99 -8.09
CA TYR A 274 -5.90 -16.97 -9.35
C TYR A 274 -4.40 -16.86 -9.13
N VAL A 275 -3.96 -15.96 -8.25
CA VAL A 275 -2.53 -15.60 -8.11
C VAL A 275 -1.77 -16.53 -7.15
N MET A 276 -2.46 -17.07 -6.14
CA MET A 276 -1.85 -17.92 -5.12
C MET A 276 -1.85 -19.42 -5.49
N ARG A 277 -2.15 -19.76 -6.75
CA ARG A 277 -2.06 -21.13 -7.28
C ARG A 277 -0.68 -21.78 -7.03
N ASP A 278 -0.68 -23.11 -6.95
CA ASP A 278 0.53 -23.93 -6.87
C ASP A 278 1.49 -23.53 -8.01
N PRO A 279 2.74 -23.13 -7.70
CA PRO A 279 3.79 -22.83 -8.68
C PRO A 279 4.01 -23.89 -9.76
N GLN A 280 3.63 -25.15 -9.51
CA GLN A 280 3.79 -26.25 -10.48
C GLN A 280 2.61 -26.40 -11.45
N SER A 281 1.46 -25.82 -11.14
CA SER A 281 0.29 -25.78 -12.03
C SER A 281 0.55 -24.93 -13.28
N GLY A 282 -0.23 -25.14 -14.36
CA GLY A 282 -0.12 -24.32 -15.59
C GLY A 282 -0.31 -22.83 -15.30
N LEU A 283 -1.41 -22.49 -14.64
CA LEU A 283 -1.73 -21.13 -14.20
C LEU A 283 -0.68 -20.57 -13.22
N GLY A 284 -0.21 -21.36 -12.24
CA GLY A 284 0.84 -20.92 -11.32
C GLY A 284 2.19 -20.66 -11.99
N LYS A 285 2.53 -21.41 -13.05
CA LYS A 285 3.72 -21.16 -13.88
C LYS A 285 3.57 -19.85 -14.64
N LEU A 286 2.40 -19.58 -15.23
CA LEU A 286 2.09 -18.34 -15.93
C LEU A 286 2.23 -17.13 -14.99
N VAL A 287 1.57 -17.17 -13.82
CA VAL A 287 1.68 -16.12 -12.79
C VAL A 287 3.14 -15.86 -12.42
N ASN A 288 3.91 -16.92 -12.15
CA ASN A 288 5.31 -16.78 -11.78
C ASN A 288 6.18 -16.29 -12.94
N SER A 289 5.91 -16.67 -14.20
CA SER A 289 6.66 -16.11 -15.34
C SER A 289 6.36 -14.64 -15.55
N THR A 290 5.09 -14.23 -15.52
CA THR A 290 4.69 -12.84 -15.69
C THR A 290 5.30 -11.96 -14.62
N MET A 291 5.26 -12.41 -13.36
CA MET A 291 5.89 -11.66 -12.27
C MET A 291 7.41 -11.58 -12.40
N ARG A 292 8.10 -12.66 -12.80
CA ARG A 292 9.56 -12.62 -13.00
C ARG A 292 9.96 -11.69 -14.14
N ILE A 293 9.16 -11.62 -15.21
CA ILE A 293 9.37 -10.68 -16.32
C ILE A 293 9.19 -9.26 -15.79
N ALA A 294 8.08 -8.96 -15.13
CA ALA A 294 7.76 -7.63 -14.64
C ALA A 294 8.77 -7.12 -13.60
N THR A 295 9.23 -7.96 -12.66
CA THR A 295 10.16 -7.57 -11.61
C THR A 295 11.63 -7.83 -11.94
N SER A 296 11.94 -8.37 -13.13
CA SER A 296 13.27 -8.88 -13.50
C SER A 296 13.92 -9.80 -12.45
N SER A 297 13.11 -10.43 -11.59
CA SER A 297 13.59 -11.25 -10.48
C SER A 297 13.77 -12.70 -10.93
N LYS A 298 14.77 -13.38 -10.38
CA LYS A 298 14.98 -14.83 -10.65
C LYS A 298 13.92 -15.71 -9.97
N ARG A 299 13.32 -15.24 -8.88
CA ARG A 299 12.35 -15.96 -8.06
C ARG A 299 11.15 -15.08 -7.71
N THR A 300 10.00 -15.72 -7.54
CA THR A 300 8.76 -15.08 -7.07
C THR A 300 8.45 -15.61 -5.68
N GLU A 301 8.44 -14.73 -4.69
CA GLU A 301 8.09 -15.09 -3.31
C GLU A 301 6.58 -15.02 -3.10
N ALA A 302 6.05 -15.93 -2.27
CA ALA A 302 4.62 -15.94 -1.96
C ALA A 302 4.14 -14.65 -1.31
N ARG A 303 5.01 -14.01 -0.52
CA ARG A 303 4.70 -12.72 0.12
C ARG A 303 4.57 -11.59 -0.89
N THR A 304 5.41 -11.56 -1.92
CA THR A 304 5.30 -10.61 -3.03
C THR A 304 3.99 -10.80 -3.78
N LYS A 305 3.62 -12.06 -4.09
CA LYS A 305 2.32 -12.38 -4.68
C LYS A 305 1.16 -11.90 -3.83
N ALA A 306 1.18 -12.21 -2.54
CA ALA A 306 0.13 -11.81 -1.62
C ALA A 306 0.05 -10.29 -1.41
N GLY A 307 1.18 -9.58 -1.48
CA GLY A 307 1.24 -8.11 -1.47
C GLY A 307 0.51 -7.49 -2.66
N LEU A 308 0.79 -8.00 -3.87
CA LEU A 308 0.11 -7.61 -5.10
C LEU A 308 -1.40 -7.86 -5.02
N VAL A 309 -1.82 -9.07 -4.64
CA VAL A 309 -3.24 -9.43 -4.49
C VAL A 309 -3.93 -8.53 -3.45
N ALA A 310 -3.26 -8.26 -2.33
CA ALA A 310 -3.78 -7.36 -1.30
C ALA A 310 -3.96 -5.94 -1.85
N THR A 311 -3.01 -5.42 -2.63
CA THR A 311 -3.13 -4.11 -3.28
C THR A 311 -4.35 -4.06 -4.23
N LEU A 312 -4.48 -5.02 -5.15
CA LEU A 312 -5.63 -5.08 -6.08
C LEU A 312 -6.99 -5.25 -5.37
N SER A 313 -7.02 -6.01 -4.28
CA SER A 313 -8.25 -6.25 -3.52
C SER A 313 -8.77 -4.96 -2.84
N TYR A 314 -7.87 -4.07 -2.43
CA TYR A 314 -8.26 -2.81 -1.79
C TYR A 314 -8.82 -1.78 -2.76
N ARG A 315 -8.76 -2.00 -4.08
CA ARG A 315 -9.50 -1.23 -5.08
C ARG A 315 -11.03 -1.27 -4.86
N ALA A 316 -11.54 -2.20 -4.03
CA ALA A 316 -12.96 -2.28 -3.67
C ALA A 316 -13.37 -1.38 -2.51
N VAL A 317 -12.39 -0.83 -1.78
CA VAL A 317 -12.62 -0.26 -0.47
C VAL A 317 -12.80 1.25 -0.63
N PRO A 318 -13.97 1.81 -0.26
CA PRO A 318 -14.18 3.25 -0.31
C PRO A 318 -13.15 3.98 0.57
N ASP A 319 -12.71 5.16 0.11
CA ASP A 319 -11.75 6.02 0.81
C ASP A 319 -10.42 5.36 1.19
N ALA A 320 -10.07 4.27 0.51
CA ALA A 320 -8.77 3.67 0.66
C ALA A 320 -7.70 4.53 -0.01
N THR A 321 -7.01 5.34 0.79
CA THR A 321 -5.76 5.98 0.36
C THR A 321 -4.59 5.02 0.59
N ALA A 322 -3.50 5.23 -0.17
CA ALA A 322 -2.26 4.47 -0.02
C ALA A 322 -1.81 4.32 1.44
N ASP A 323 -1.94 5.39 2.24
CA ASP A 323 -1.50 5.44 3.63
C ASP A 323 -2.55 4.93 4.62
N SER A 324 -3.85 5.19 4.41
CA SER A 324 -4.90 4.84 5.39
C SER A 324 -5.06 3.32 5.59
N HIS A 325 -4.68 2.50 4.62
CA HIS A 325 -4.78 1.03 4.69
C HIS A 325 -3.44 0.31 4.57
N LYS A 326 -2.31 0.99 4.74
CA LYS A 326 -0.99 0.35 4.68
C LYS A 326 -0.90 -0.86 5.62
N ASP A 327 -1.35 -0.72 6.86
CA ASP A 327 -1.35 -1.79 7.87
C ASP A 327 -2.32 -2.92 7.53
N ALA A 328 -3.48 -2.57 6.96
CA ALA A 328 -4.53 -3.51 6.62
C ALA A 328 -4.13 -4.39 5.42
N ARG A 329 -3.60 -3.78 4.35
CA ARG A 329 -2.97 -4.49 3.21
C ARG A 329 -1.81 -5.36 3.66
N SER A 330 -1.00 -4.80 4.56
CA SER A 330 0.14 -5.48 5.18
C SER A 330 -0.25 -6.72 5.99
N ALA A 331 -1.36 -6.69 6.73
CA ALA A 331 -1.88 -7.84 7.46
C ALA A 331 -2.51 -8.87 6.51
N LEU A 332 -3.25 -8.40 5.49
CA LEU A 332 -3.87 -9.26 4.49
C LEU A 332 -2.84 -10.02 3.63
N SER A 333 -1.75 -9.35 3.23
CA SER A 333 -0.63 -9.97 2.51
C SER A 333 -0.02 -11.13 3.32
N LEU A 334 0.14 -10.98 4.63
CA LEU A 334 0.62 -12.07 5.50
C LEU A 334 -0.43 -13.18 5.63
N ALA A 335 -1.70 -12.82 5.76
CA ALA A 335 -2.81 -13.78 5.84
C ALA A 335 -2.90 -14.68 4.60
N TRP A 336 -2.80 -14.12 3.39
CA TRP A 336 -2.86 -14.89 2.15
C TRP A 336 -1.53 -15.55 1.76
N ALA A 337 -0.43 -15.16 2.39
CA ALA A 337 0.81 -15.92 2.34
C ALA A 337 0.76 -17.20 3.20
N SER A 338 -0.40 -17.61 3.73
CA SER A 338 -0.54 -18.90 4.41
C SER A 338 -0.44 -20.09 3.44
N PRO A 339 0.08 -21.25 3.89
CA PRO A 339 0.11 -22.47 3.10
C PRO A 339 -1.26 -22.94 2.58
N LEU A 340 -2.34 -22.76 3.36
CA LEU A 340 -3.69 -23.16 2.95
C LEU A 340 -4.17 -22.37 1.73
N ILE A 341 -3.97 -21.05 1.72
CA ILE A 341 -4.36 -20.18 0.61
C ILE A 341 -3.47 -20.40 -0.63
N GLN A 342 -2.19 -20.74 -0.42
CA GLN A 342 -1.22 -21.02 -1.48
C GLN A 342 -1.44 -22.32 -2.26
N ASN A 343 -2.56 -23.02 -2.08
CA ASN A 343 -2.82 -24.34 -2.66
C ASN A 343 -1.70 -25.35 -2.39
N LYS A 344 -1.02 -25.24 -1.23
CA LYS A 344 -0.16 -26.31 -0.72
C LYS A 344 -0.96 -27.40 -0.01
N GLY A 345 -2.29 -27.25 0.06
CA GLY A 345 -3.27 -28.19 0.56
C GLY A 345 -4.32 -28.54 -0.51
N PRO A 346 -5.59 -28.79 -0.12
CA PRO A 346 -6.67 -29.05 -1.07
C PRO A 346 -6.84 -27.92 -2.08
N GLU A 347 -7.08 -28.26 -3.34
CA GLU A 347 -7.45 -27.27 -4.34
C GLU A 347 -8.81 -26.65 -3.99
N TRP A 348 -8.89 -25.33 -4.00
CA TRP A 348 -10.12 -24.60 -3.75
C TRP A 348 -10.43 -23.65 -4.90
N THR A 349 -11.67 -23.21 -4.95
CA THR A 349 -12.15 -22.19 -5.88
C THR A 349 -13.16 -21.31 -5.16
N VAL A 350 -13.41 -20.12 -5.70
CA VAL A 350 -14.46 -19.24 -5.21
C VAL A 350 -15.79 -19.68 -5.81
N THR A 351 -16.76 -19.92 -4.95
CA THR A 351 -18.11 -20.37 -5.30
C THR A 351 -19.12 -19.25 -5.09
N GLN A 352 -20.33 -19.46 -5.63
CA GLN A 352 -21.46 -18.55 -5.41
C GLN A 352 -22.31 -18.97 -4.18
N ARG A 353 -21.78 -19.82 -3.31
CA ARG A 353 -22.50 -20.30 -2.11
C ARG A 353 -22.70 -19.16 -1.11
N SER A 354 -23.84 -19.17 -0.43
CA SER A 354 -24.09 -18.23 0.67
C SER A 354 -23.18 -18.55 1.88
N PRO A 355 -22.96 -17.59 2.80
CA PRO A 355 -22.18 -17.84 4.02
C PRO A 355 -22.67 -19.08 4.80
N GLY A 356 -23.99 -19.30 4.87
CA GLY A 356 -24.57 -20.47 5.53
C GLY A 356 -24.25 -21.79 4.84
N GLN A 357 -24.29 -21.82 3.50
CA GLN A 357 -23.92 -23.01 2.70
C GLN A 357 -22.43 -23.31 2.81
N LEU A 358 -21.58 -22.27 2.83
CA LEU A 358 -20.14 -22.42 3.05
C LEU A 358 -19.84 -22.96 4.44
N ARG A 359 -20.52 -22.45 5.48
CA ARG A 359 -20.41 -22.93 6.86
C ARG A 359 -20.72 -24.43 6.94
N GLU A 360 -21.86 -24.85 6.41
CA GLU A 360 -22.28 -26.26 6.44
C GLU A 360 -21.27 -27.17 5.74
N ALA A 361 -20.80 -26.77 4.56
CA ALA A 361 -19.79 -27.52 3.83
C ALA A 361 -18.44 -27.59 4.58
N ALA A 362 -17.98 -26.47 5.14
CA ALA A 362 -16.72 -26.40 5.88
C ALA A 362 -16.75 -27.22 7.17
N LEU A 363 -17.87 -27.20 7.91
CA LEU A 363 -18.06 -28.07 9.08
C LEU A 363 -18.04 -29.55 8.69
N LYS A 364 -18.73 -29.91 7.60
CA LYS A 364 -18.73 -31.27 7.08
C LYS A 364 -17.33 -31.73 6.63
N GLU A 365 -16.54 -30.85 6.02
CA GLU A 365 -15.14 -31.11 5.67
C GLU A 365 -14.34 -31.46 6.92
N LEU A 366 -14.41 -30.62 7.97
CA LEU A 366 -13.72 -30.85 9.24
C LEU A 366 -14.17 -32.14 9.93
N GLU A 367 -15.46 -32.44 9.95
CA GLU A 367 -16.00 -33.68 10.52
C GLU A 367 -15.48 -34.93 9.80
N THR A 368 -15.32 -34.84 8.48
CA THR A 368 -14.96 -35.99 7.63
C THR A 368 -13.46 -36.25 7.61
N THR A 369 -12.64 -35.21 7.47
CA THR A 369 -11.19 -35.35 7.26
C THR A 369 -10.35 -34.87 8.44
N GLY A 370 -10.94 -34.14 9.39
CA GLY A 370 -10.21 -33.46 10.46
C GLY A 370 -9.31 -32.32 9.98
N GLN A 371 -9.43 -31.90 8.71
CA GLN A 371 -8.59 -30.88 8.08
C GLN A 371 -9.45 -29.92 7.26
N PRO A 372 -9.08 -28.63 7.14
CA PRO A 372 -9.80 -27.67 6.32
C PRO A 372 -9.80 -28.12 4.86
N GLY A 373 -10.99 -28.21 4.27
CA GLY A 373 -11.18 -28.49 2.85
C GLY A 373 -11.44 -27.21 2.04
N PRO A 374 -11.89 -27.35 0.78
CA PRO A 374 -12.11 -26.23 -0.12
C PRO A 374 -13.04 -25.15 0.43
N ALA A 375 -14.15 -25.52 1.09
CA ALA A 375 -15.09 -24.55 1.64
C ALA A 375 -14.50 -23.77 2.83
N ALA A 376 -13.75 -24.46 3.70
CA ALA A 376 -13.06 -23.79 4.81
C ALA A 376 -12.01 -22.79 4.31
N ILE A 377 -11.26 -23.14 3.26
CA ILE A 377 -10.23 -22.26 2.66
C ILE A 377 -10.88 -21.07 1.95
N GLU A 378 -11.98 -21.27 1.23
CA GLU A 378 -12.78 -20.20 0.62
C GLU A 378 -13.27 -19.20 1.67
N MET A 379 -13.84 -19.70 2.79
CA MET A 379 -14.27 -18.84 3.90
C MET A 379 -13.11 -18.08 4.54
N GLN A 380 -11.94 -18.72 4.71
CA GLN A 380 -10.74 -18.07 5.22
C GLN A 380 -10.28 -16.94 4.30
N ALA A 381 -10.22 -17.18 2.99
CA ALA A 381 -9.77 -16.20 2.01
C ALA A 381 -10.63 -14.93 2.05
N MET A 382 -11.96 -15.11 2.05
CA MET A 382 -12.93 -14.01 2.14
C MET A 382 -12.86 -13.30 3.51
N SER A 383 -12.83 -14.07 4.60
CA SER A 383 -12.80 -13.52 5.97
C SER A 383 -11.52 -12.74 6.24
N ALA A 384 -10.37 -13.17 5.71
CA ALA A 384 -9.11 -12.45 5.83
C ALA A 384 -9.22 -11.01 5.31
N PHE A 385 -9.83 -10.84 4.12
CA PHE A 385 -10.07 -9.53 3.52
C PHE A 385 -10.99 -8.68 4.40
N VAL A 386 -12.14 -9.24 4.82
CA VAL A 386 -13.13 -8.54 5.65
C VAL A 386 -12.53 -8.09 6.99
N LEU A 387 -11.81 -8.97 7.68
CA LEU A 387 -11.18 -8.67 8.96
C LEU A 387 -10.08 -7.62 8.83
N ALA A 388 -9.26 -7.69 7.77
CA ALA A 388 -8.22 -6.70 7.50
C ALA A 388 -8.82 -5.32 7.18
N ARG A 389 -9.80 -5.26 6.27
CA ARG A 389 -10.50 -4.03 5.88
C ARG A 389 -11.09 -3.30 7.09
N ASN A 390 -11.70 -4.04 7.99
CA ASN A 390 -12.32 -3.50 9.21
C ASN A 390 -11.31 -3.16 10.32
N GLY A 391 -10.01 -3.34 10.07
CA GLY A 391 -8.93 -3.05 11.00
C GLY A 391 -8.87 -3.99 12.19
N ILE A 392 -9.54 -5.14 12.12
CA ILE A 392 -9.52 -6.18 13.15
C ILE A 392 -8.23 -6.97 13.04
N LEU A 393 -7.95 -7.55 11.87
CA LEU A 393 -6.74 -8.34 11.65
C LEU A 393 -5.50 -7.43 11.65
N LYS A 394 -4.55 -7.67 12.56
CA LYS A 394 -3.29 -6.92 12.66
C LYS A 394 -2.08 -7.84 12.50
N ARG A 395 -0.97 -7.25 12.06
CA ARG A 395 0.35 -7.91 12.11
C ARG A 395 0.68 -8.32 13.55
N GLY A 396 1.38 -9.45 13.69
CA GLY A 396 1.98 -9.83 14.97
C GLY A 396 2.94 -8.73 15.46
N ARG A 397 2.96 -8.50 16.77
CA ARG A 397 3.85 -7.53 17.43
C ARG A 397 5.03 -8.27 18.05
N SER A 398 6.20 -7.64 18.13
CA SER A 398 7.37 -8.26 18.77
C SER A 398 7.03 -8.75 20.18
N LYS A 399 7.49 -9.97 20.53
CA LYS A 399 7.36 -10.52 21.89
C LYS A 399 7.99 -9.61 22.95
N ALA A 400 9.05 -8.88 22.58
CA ALA A 400 9.74 -7.94 23.46
C ALA A 400 8.87 -6.73 23.85
N ALA A 401 7.85 -6.40 23.05
CA ALA A 401 6.87 -5.35 23.34
C ALA A 401 5.63 -5.88 24.08
N GLY A 402 5.67 -7.10 24.62
CA GLY A 402 4.54 -7.75 25.28
C GLY A 402 3.37 -8.08 24.34
N GLY A 403 3.62 -8.10 23.03
CA GLY A 403 2.61 -8.36 22.02
C GLY A 403 2.61 -9.81 21.52
N ASP A 404 1.46 -10.26 21.01
CA ASP A 404 1.36 -11.53 20.30
C ASP A 404 2.11 -11.43 18.95
N ALA A 405 3.22 -12.17 18.85
CA ALA A 405 4.06 -12.21 17.66
C ALA A 405 3.52 -13.09 16.54
N GLU A 406 2.37 -13.74 16.76
CA GLU A 406 1.82 -14.65 15.77
C GLU A 406 1.38 -13.93 14.49
N ASP A 407 1.89 -14.46 13.38
CA ASP A 407 1.58 -14.02 12.03
C ASP A 407 0.09 -14.24 11.68
N PRO A 408 -0.58 -13.28 11.03
CA PRO A 408 -1.98 -13.40 10.60
C PRO A 408 -2.32 -14.70 9.87
N GLY A 409 -1.44 -15.18 8.97
CA GLY A 409 -1.68 -16.41 8.22
C GLY A 409 -1.71 -17.62 9.13
N THR A 410 -0.82 -17.68 10.12
CA THR A 410 -0.76 -18.78 11.10
C THR A 410 -1.99 -18.78 12.01
N LEU A 411 -2.46 -17.60 12.43
CA LEU A 411 -3.68 -17.45 13.21
C LEU A 411 -4.90 -17.95 12.42
N LEU A 412 -5.06 -17.50 11.17
CA LEU A 412 -6.21 -17.88 10.34
C LEU A 412 -6.18 -19.36 9.96
N ASP A 413 -5.02 -19.94 9.64
CA ASP A 413 -4.89 -21.38 9.38
C ASP A 413 -5.35 -22.20 10.59
N ARG A 414 -5.00 -21.76 11.81
CA ARG A 414 -5.47 -22.41 13.03
C ARG A 414 -6.98 -22.26 13.22
N ILE A 415 -7.54 -21.09 12.98
CA ILE A 415 -8.99 -20.87 13.03
C ILE A 415 -9.71 -21.82 12.05
N SER A 416 -9.19 -21.98 10.83
CA SER A 416 -9.76 -22.86 9.80
C SER A 416 -9.77 -24.35 10.18
N THR A 417 -8.93 -24.78 11.12
CA THR A 417 -8.88 -26.18 11.59
C THR A 417 -9.92 -26.52 12.66
N ARG A 418 -10.75 -25.57 13.09
CA ARG A 418 -11.65 -25.76 14.23
C ARG A 418 -13.11 -25.42 13.89
N PRO A 419 -14.09 -26.21 14.39
CA PRO A 419 -15.50 -25.91 14.17
C PRO A 419 -15.94 -24.52 14.65
N ASP A 420 -15.44 -24.08 15.80
CA ASP A 420 -15.71 -22.74 16.33
C ASP A 420 -15.10 -21.61 15.47
N GLY A 421 -13.98 -21.89 14.80
CA GLY A 421 -13.41 -20.97 13.82
C GLY A 421 -14.26 -20.82 12.56
N ILE A 422 -14.89 -21.90 12.10
CA ILE A 422 -15.86 -21.84 11.00
C ILE A 422 -17.09 -21.01 11.38
N GLN A 423 -17.55 -21.08 12.64
CA GLN A 423 -18.62 -20.23 13.14
C GLN A 423 -18.23 -18.74 13.15
N LEU A 424 -16.97 -18.42 13.48
CA LEU A 424 -16.44 -17.07 13.37
C LEU A 424 -16.47 -16.56 11.92
N TYR A 425 -15.95 -17.34 10.97
CA TYR A 425 -15.99 -16.94 9.56
C TYR A 425 -17.42 -16.77 9.06
N PHE A 426 -18.35 -17.64 9.44
CA PHE A 426 -19.76 -17.50 9.09
C PHE A 426 -20.34 -16.16 9.53
N ARG A 427 -20.12 -15.76 10.80
CA ARG A 427 -20.64 -14.48 11.31
C ARG A 427 -19.99 -13.29 10.61
N VAL A 428 -18.66 -13.31 10.47
CA VAL A 428 -17.90 -12.24 9.78
C VAL A 428 -18.43 -12.03 8.36
N LEU A 429 -18.60 -13.12 7.61
CA LEU A 429 -19.09 -13.07 6.23
C LEU A 429 -20.56 -12.67 6.14
N SER A 430 -21.40 -13.10 7.09
CA SER A 430 -22.82 -12.72 7.11
C SER A 430 -23.00 -11.23 7.44
N ASP A 431 -22.33 -10.73 8.49
CA ASP A 431 -22.36 -9.31 8.85
C ASP A 431 -21.89 -8.43 7.68
N ASP A 432 -20.81 -8.84 7.02
CA ASP A 432 -20.23 -8.10 5.92
C ASP A 432 -21.13 -8.04 4.69
N LEU A 433 -21.74 -9.17 4.34
CA LEU A 433 -22.68 -9.26 3.23
C LEU A 433 -23.95 -8.41 3.51
N ASP A 434 -24.40 -8.39 4.75
CA ASP A 434 -25.57 -7.59 5.20
C ASP A 434 -25.24 -6.11 5.43
N GLY A 435 -23.99 -5.69 5.21
CA GLY A 435 -23.52 -4.32 5.44
C GLY A 435 -23.54 -3.90 6.92
N GLN A 436 -23.50 -4.85 7.84
CA GLN A 436 -23.57 -4.62 9.29
C GLN A 436 -22.18 -4.54 9.93
N PRO A 437 -22.03 -3.82 11.06
CA PRO A 437 -20.83 -3.91 11.87
C PRO A 437 -20.57 -5.34 12.35
N LEU A 438 -19.32 -5.79 12.25
CA LEU A 438 -18.94 -7.17 12.57
C LEU A 438 -19.17 -7.49 14.05
N ALA A 439 -20.03 -8.47 14.34
CA ALA A 439 -20.40 -8.90 15.67
C ALA A 439 -19.54 -10.07 16.17
N LYS A 440 -19.36 -10.16 17.49
CA LYS A 440 -18.77 -11.32 18.16
C LYS A 440 -19.76 -12.48 18.05
N PRO A 441 -19.36 -13.62 17.45
CA PRO A 441 -20.21 -14.78 17.36
C PRO A 441 -20.31 -15.49 18.71
N ASP A 442 -21.42 -16.19 18.90
CA ASP A 442 -21.45 -17.37 19.70
C ASP A 442 -20.71 -18.49 18.97
N LEU A 443 -19.64 -19.01 19.56
CA LEU A 443 -18.73 -19.96 18.91
C LEU A 443 -19.32 -21.35 18.69
N GLN A 444 -20.52 -21.65 19.23
CA GLN A 444 -21.22 -22.91 18.95
C GLN A 444 -22.18 -22.76 17.77
N THR A 445 -22.89 -21.64 17.71
CA THR A 445 -24.00 -21.43 16.77
C THR A 445 -23.65 -20.52 15.59
N GLY A 446 -22.64 -19.65 15.76
CA GLY A 446 -22.30 -18.58 14.82
C GLY A 446 -23.21 -17.36 14.90
N GLU A 447 -24.22 -17.39 15.77
CA GLU A 447 -25.16 -16.28 15.95
C GLU A 447 -24.50 -15.10 16.67
N PRO A 448 -24.91 -13.85 16.39
CA PRO A 448 -24.32 -12.68 17.05
C PRO A 448 -24.67 -12.66 18.54
N ARG A 449 -23.69 -12.38 19.40
CA ARG A 449 -23.89 -12.32 20.86
C ARG A 449 -24.56 -11.01 21.28
N PRO A 450 -25.76 -11.04 21.89
CA PRO A 450 -26.40 -9.84 22.41
C PRO A 450 -25.67 -9.34 23.67
N THR A 451 -25.62 -8.03 23.84
CA THR A 451 -25.20 -7.32 25.05
C THR A 451 -26.39 -7.13 25.99
N ALA A 452 -26.12 -6.69 27.22
CA ALA A 452 -27.16 -6.36 28.19
C ALA A 452 -28.12 -5.24 27.72
N THR A 453 -27.70 -4.42 26.75
CA THR A 453 -28.51 -3.34 26.15
C THR A 453 -29.35 -3.81 24.96
N GLY A 454 -29.22 -5.07 24.55
CA GLY A 454 -29.92 -5.63 23.38
C GLY A 454 -29.21 -5.39 22.04
N GLU A 455 -28.08 -4.67 22.03
CA GLU A 455 -27.21 -4.55 20.86
C GLU A 455 -26.30 -5.78 20.72
N PHE A 456 -25.61 -5.97 19.59
CA PHE A 456 -24.64 -7.05 19.45
C PHE A 456 -23.24 -6.62 19.85
N ALA A 457 -22.54 -7.46 20.62
CA ALA A 457 -21.16 -7.20 21.00
C ALA A 457 -20.29 -7.16 19.75
N ARG A 458 -19.53 -6.07 19.52
CA ARG A 458 -18.74 -5.91 18.29
C ARG A 458 -17.38 -6.61 18.37
N LEU A 459 -16.92 -7.18 17.26
CA LEU A 459 -15.58 -7.78 17.15
C LEU A 459 -14.49 -6.73 17.35
N ARG A 460 -14.63 -5.57 16.70
CA ARG A 460 -13.77 -4.42 16.96
C ARG A 460 -14.24 -3.74 18.25
N THR A 461 -13.46 -3.89 19.32
CA THR A 461 -13.62 -3.08 20.52
C THR A 461 -12.97 -1.72 20.31
N GLU A 462 -13.73 -0.64 20.53
CA GLU A 462 -13.12 0.69 20.63
C GLU A 462 -12.18 0.73 21.84
N PRO A 463 -11.08 1.49 21.77
CA PRO A 463 -10.21 1.66 22.93
C PRO A 463 -11.04 2.23 24.08
N ASN A 464 -11.13 1.51 25.20
CA ASN A 464 -11.71 2.07 26.40
C ASN A 464 -10.77 3.18 26.88
N PRO A 465 -11.16 4.47 26.89
CA PRO A 465 -10.28 5.56 27.30
C PRO A 465 -9.82 5.45 28.77
N SER A 466 -10.49 4.61 29.55
CA SER A 466 -10.18 4.28 30.95
C SER A 466 -9.23 3.09 31.11
N ASP A 467 -8.96 2.33 30.04
CA ASP A 467 -8.04 1.19 30.06
C ASP A 467 -6.65 1.63 29.57
N PRO A 468 -5.63 1.68 30.45
CA PRO A 468 -4.28 2.11 30.08
C PRO A 468 -3.57 1.12 29.14
N ARG A 469 -4.11 -0.08 28.90
CA ARG A 469 -3.62 -1.02 27.88
C ARG A 469 -4.52 -0.92 26.66
N PRO A 470 -4.01 -0.51 25.48
CA PRO A 470 -4.82 -0.53 24.27
C PRO A 470 -5.11 -1.99 23.89
N SER A 471 -6.33 -2.46 24.14
CA SER A 471 -6.78 -3.74 23.58
C SER A 471 -6.57 -3.72 22.07
N THR A 472 -5.88 -4.72 21.51
CA THR A 472 -5.70 -4.76 20.06
C THR A 472 -7.03 -5.17 19.42
N PRO A 473 -7.39 -4.62 18.25
CA PRO A 473 -8.66 -4.96 17.60
C PRO A 473 -8.88 -6.46 17.34
N ASP A 474 -7.81 -7.27 17.24
CA ASP A 474 -7.83 -8.73 17.10
C ASP A 474 -7.62 -9.50 18.42
N GLN A 475 -7.45 -8.83 19.56
CA GLN A 475 -7.09 -9.47 20.83
C GLN A 475 -8.08 -10.58 21.20
N TRP A 476 -9.38 -10.33 21.06
CA TRP A 476 -10.41 -11.33 21.34
C TRP A 476 -10.24 -12.57 20.47
N ILE A 477 -9.97 -12.42 19.16
CA ILE A 477 -9.75 -13.56 18.26
C ILE A 477 -8.51 -14.34 18.70
N ARG A 478 -7.41 -13.64 18.98
CA ARG A 478 -6.15 -14.28 19.41
C ARG A 478 -6.31 -15.06 20.72
N GLU A 479 -7.04 -14.51 21.68
CA GLU A 479 -7.34 -15.17 22.97
C GLU A 479 -8.21 -16.41 22.79
N GLN A 480 -9.32 -16.32 22.05
CA GLN A 480 -10.22 -17.45 21.84
C GLN A 480 -9.54 -18.63 21.14
N PHE A 481 -8.60 -18.32 20.25
CA PHE A 481 -7.92 -19.31 19.45
C PHE A 481 -6.47 -19.55 19.89
N ARG A 482 -6.04 -19.18 21.11
CA ARG A 482 -4.64 -19.36 21.55
C ARG A 482 -4.21 -20.84 21.57
N LYS A 483 -2.92 -21.12 21.36
CA LYS A 483 -2.35 -22.48 21.43
C LYS A 483 -2.46 -23.05 22.85
N LYS A 484 -3.06 -24.24 22.99
CA LYS A 484 -3.23 -24.95 24.28
C LYS A 484 -1.93 -25.16 25.08
N SER A 485 -0.76 -25.20 24.44
CA SER A 485 0.53 -25.39 25.13
C SER A 485 1.00 -24.15 25.89
N GLU A 486 0.46 -22.97 25.59
CA GLU A 486 0.80 -21.72 26.29
C GLU A 486 -0.18 -21.41 27.44
N ALA A 487 -1.26 -22.18 27.57
CA ALA A 487 -2.24 -22.02 28.64
C ALA A 487 -1.78 -22.64 29.98
N ARG A 488 -0.66 -23.39 29.98
CA ARG A 488 -0.21 -24.19 31.12
C ARG A 488 0.74 -23.47 32.08
N ASP A 489 1.25 -22.29 31.72
CA ASP A 489 2.19 -21.55 32.57
C ASP A 489 1.49 -20.50 33.47
N ASP A 490 0.17 -20.28 33.29
CA ASP A 490 -0.62 -19.31 34.07
C ASP A 490 -1.67 -19.94 35.01
N GLU A 491 -1.87 -21.27 34.99
CA GLU A 491 -2.85 -21.97 35.84
C GLU A 491 -2.21 -22.77 36.99
N GLU A 492 -1.75 -22.06 38.02
CA GLU A 492 -1.74 -22.59 39.40
C GLU A 492 -2.37 -21.56 40.36
N ALA A 493 -3.70 -21.49 40.37
CA ALA A 493 -4.50 -21.16 41.55
C ALA A 493 -5.92 -21.75 41.41
N PRO A 494 -6.49 -22.39 42.45
CA PRO A 494 -7.57 -23.34 42.27
C PRO A 494 -8.96 -22.70 42.14
N SER A 495 -9.80 -23.46 41.43
CA SER A 495 -11.23 -23.30 41.20
C SER A 495 -12.06 -22.79 42.38
N GLY A 496 -12.88 -21.77 42.11
CA GLY A 496 -13.95 -21.29 42.99
C GLY A 496 -14.95 -20.40 42.24
N SER A 497 -15.62 -20.95 41.22
CA SER A 497 -16.68 -20.26 40.48
C SER A 497 -17.93 -20.11 41.35
N THR A 498 -18.11 -18.92 41.93
CA THR A 498 -19.44 -18.35 42.19
C THR A 498 -19.44 -16.93 41.68
N THR A 499 -20.28 -16.68 40.68
CA THR A 499 -20.57 -15.37 40.10
C THR A 499 -21.19 -14.45 41.14
N THR A 500 -20.51 -13.35 41.44
CA THR A 500 -21.11 -12.14 42.03
C THR A 500 -20.43 -10.91 41.45
N ASP A 501 -21.25 -9.97 41.01
CA ASP A 501 -20.91 -8.64 40.50
C ASP A 501 -20.08 -7.80 41.48
N GLY A 502 -19.19 -6.98 40.92
CA GLY A 502 -18.79 -5.68 41.49
C GLY A 502 -17.61 -5.67 42.47
N ALA A 503 -16.41 -5.35 41.98
CA ALA A 503 -15.42 -4.52 42.66
C ALA A 503 -14.38 -4.04 41.62
N GLY A 504 -14.14 -2.73 41.55
CA GLY A 504 -13.15 -2.16 40.64
C GLY A 504 -11.73 -2.50 41.08
N ASP A 505 -10.94 -3.08 40.17
CA ASP A 505 -9.50 -3.21 40.35
C ASP A 505 -8.86 -1.84 40.08
N ALA A 506 -8.20 -1.31 41.12
CA ALA A 506 -7.43 -0.10 41.02
C ALA A 506 -6.27 -0.27 40.02
N PRO A 507 -5.95 0.77 39.22
CA PRO A 507 -4.85 0.71 38.27
C PRO A 507 -3.53 0.48 39.02
N VAL A 508 -2.79 -0.56 38.61
CA VAL A 508 -1.38 -0.70 38.98
C VAL A 508 -0.64 0.43 38.27
N GLU A 509 -0.30 1.49 39.01
CA GLU A 509 0.60 2.53 38.53
C GLU A 509 1.91 1.87 38.08
N VAL A 510 2.19 1.92 36.78
CA VAL A 510 3.51 1.57 36.28
C VAL A 510 4.46 2.62 36.83
N SER A 511 5.30 2.19 37.76
CA SER A 511 6.19 3.11 38.45
C SER A 511 7.12 3.81 37.44
N PRO A 512 7.54 5.06 37.72
CA PRO A 512 8.51 5.76 36.88
C PRO A 512 9.77 4.93 36.58
N GLU A 513 10.18 4.06 37.52
CA GLU A 513 11.28 3.12 37.37
C GLU A 513 10.96 2.06 36.30
N SER A 514 9.77 1.46 36.34
CA SER A 514 9.34 0.49 35.33
C SER A 514 9.25 1.12 33.93
N LYS A 515 8.81 2.38 33.84
CA LYS A 515 8.78 3.13 32.57
C LYS A 515 10.20 3.42 32.05
N PHE A 516 11.12 3.72 32.95
CA PHE A 516 12.53 3.94 32.62
C PHE A 516 13.19 2.67 32.10
N ASP A 517 13.04 1.55 32.81
CA ASP A 517 13.63 0.25 32.42
C ASP A 517 13.09 -0.25 31.08
N ASN A 518 11.77 -0.17 30.87
CA ASN A 518 11.15 -0.52 29.59
C ASN A 518 11.67 0.32 28.42
N THR A 519 11.93 1.61 28.66
CA THR A 519 12.48 2.50 27.63
C THR A 519 13.94 2.15 27.32
N LEU A 520 14.74 1.80 28.33
CA LEU A 520 16.12 1.35 28.13
C LEU A 520 16.19 0.02 27.35
N SER A 521 15.34 -0.95 27.69
CA SER A 521 15.28 -2.22 26.96
C SER A 521 14.84 -2.05 25.51
N ALA A 522 13.90 -1.13 25.23
CA ALA A 522 13.49 -0.81 23.86
C ALA A 522 14.64 -0.19 23.04
N ILE A 523 15.43 0.70 23.66
CA ILE A 523 16.61 1.29 23.03
C ILE A 523 17.66 0.21 22.72
N ASP A 524 17.94 -0.70 23.65
CA ASP A 524 18.89 -1.81 23.45
C ASP A 524 18.46 -2.73 22.29
N GLY A 525 17.17 -3.04 22.19
CA GLY A 525 16.62 -3.83 21.08
C GLY A 525 16.86 -3.18 19.71
N ILE A 526 16.60 -1.87 19.60
CA ILE A 526 16.80 -1.12 18.34
C ILE A 526 18.28 -1.09 17.94
N PHE A 527 19.20 -0.93 18.90
CA PHE A 527 20.64 -0.95 18.60
C PHE A 527 21.13 -2.33 18.13
N LYS A 528 20.57 -3.42 18.65
CA LYS A 528 20.86 -4.78 18.18
C LYS A 528 20.32 -5.03 16.77
N GLU A 529 19.09 -4.59 16.49
CA GLU A 529 18.54 -4.66 15.13
C GLU A 529 19.39 -3.87 14.15
N LEU A 530 19.80 -2.64 14.51
CA LEU A 530 20.68 -1.82 13.68
C LEU A 530 22.03 -2.50 13.42
N ALA A 531 22.64 -3.12 14.43
CA ALA A 531 23.89 -3.86 14.27
C ALA A 531 23.75 -5.03 13.29
N ASN A 532 22.67 -5.82 13.41
CA ASN A 532 22.41 -6.94 12.51
C ASN A 532 22.22 -6.50 11.06
N GLU A 533 21.56 -5.36 10.82
CA GLU A 533 21.41 -4.80 9.46
C GLU A 533 22.76 -4.35 8.86
N PHE A 534 23.67 -3.84 9.69
CA PHE A 534 25.04 -3.52 9.25
C PHE A 534 25.88 -4.78 8.96
N GLU A 535 25.70 -5.86 9.73
CA GLU A 535 26.31 -7.16 9.45
C GLU A 535 25.76 -7.74 8.13
N ALA A 536 24.44 -7.67 7.92
CA ALA A 536 23.81 -8.15 6.69
C ALA A 536 24.31 -7.41 5.43
N LEU A 537 24.67 -6.12 5.54
CA LEU A 537 25.32 -5.37 4.45
C LEU A 537 26.70 -5.93 4.08
N ALA A 538 27.44 -6.47 5.05
CA ALA A 538 28.74 -7.07 4.83
C ALA A 538 28.65 -8.44 4.12
N GLU A 539 27.52 -9.15 4.29
CA GLU A 539 27.25 -10.46 3.66
C GLU A 539 26.80 -10.36 2.19
N ILE A 540 26.56 -9.15 1.66
CA ILE A 540 26.21 -8.95 0.26
C ILE A 540 27.48 -9.09 -0.60
N GLU A 541 27.68 -10.26 -1.19
CA GLU A 541 28.84 -10.55 -2.05
C GLU A 541 28.49 -10.55 -3.55
N VAL A 542 29.39 -10.01 -4.37
CA VAL A 542 29.35 -10.11 -5.84
C VAL A 542 30.71 -10.59 -6.33
N ASN A 543 30.75 -11.74 -7.00
CA ASN A 543 31.98 -12.41 -7.43
C ASN A 543 32.96 -12.69 -6.27
N ASP A 544 32.44 -13.20 -5.14
CA ASP A 544 33.21 -13.56 -3.94
C ASP A 544 33.93 -12.37 -3.26
N GLU A 545 33.51 -11.13 -3.55
CA GLU A 545 33.97 -9.90 -2.88
C GLU A 545 32.77 -9.15 -2.28
N SER A 546 32.96 -8.55 -1.10
CA SER A 546 31.91 -7.73 -0.47
C SER A 546 31.53 -6.56 -1.38
N PHE A 547 30.25 -6.48 -1.72
CA PHE A 547 29.71 -5.43 -2.59
C PHE A 547 29.81 -4.05 -1.94
N ALA A 548 29.63 -3.97 -0.62
CA ALA A 548 29.79 -2.75 0.15
C ALA A 548 31.25 -2.25 0.15
N GLU A 549 32.23 -3.15 0.21
CA GLU A 549 33.65 -2.81 0.15
C GLU A 549 34.10 -2.41 -1.26
N SER A 550 33.55 -3.06 -2.30
CA SER A 550 33.93 -2.78 -3.70
C SER A 550 33.29 -1.51 -4.28
N GLN A 551 32.06 -1.17 -3.91
CA GLN A 551 31.36 0.03 -4.38
C GLN A 551 31.52 1.25 -3.45
N GLY A 552 31.81 1.00 -2.18
CA GLY A 552 31.77 2.01 -1.12
C GLY A 552 30.34 2.43 -0.75
N ILE A 553 30.20 3.03 0.44
CA ILE A 553 28.93 3.63 0.89
C ILE A 553 28.93 5.10 0.48
N GLY A 554 27.90 5.52 -0.26
CA GLY A 554 27.79 6.90 -0.75
C GLY A 554 27.74 7.93 0.39
N PRO A 555 28.36 9.11 0.23
CA PRO A 555 28.48 10.11 1.29
C PRO A 555 27.12 10.62 1.79
N ASP A 556 26.09 10.66 0.94
CA ASP A 556 24.73 11.07 1.32
C ASP A 556 24.10 10.17 2.39
N TYR A 557 24.37 8.86 2.32
CA TYR A 557 23.89 7.89 3.31
C TYR A 557 24.67 8.03 4.62
N VAL A 558 26.00 8.16 4.52
CA VAL A 558 26.89 8.36 5.67
C VAL A 558 26.52 9.64 6.41
N ASP A 559 26.32 10.76 5.71
CA ASP A 559 25.93 12.04 6.30
C ASP A 559 24.56 11.99 6.99
N ALA A 560 23.59 11.29 6.39
CA ALA A 560 22.27 11.12 6.99
C ALA A 560 22.34 10.27 8.27
N TRP A 561 23.05 9.14 8.23
CA TRP A 561 23.25 8.28 9.39
C TRP A 561 24.03 8.99 10.49
N GLN A 562 25.08 9.73 10.13
CA GLN A 562 25.90 10.46 11.07
C GLN A 562 25.12 11.60 11.75
N LYS A 563 24.20 12.28 11.06
CA LYS A 563 23.29 13.25 11.70
C LYS A 563 22.39 12.60 12.76
N VAL A 564 21.82 11.43 12.44
CA VAL A 564 20.95 10.70 13.38
C VAL A 564 21.77 10.18 14.56
N LEU A 565 22.91 9.54 14.30
CA LEU A 565 23.81 9.03 15.33
C LEU A 565 24.34 10.16 16.22
N ASN A 566 24.71 11.31 15.67
CA ASN A 566 25.15 12.46 16.47
C ASN A 566 24.02 13.02 17.35
N ALA A 567 22.79 13.07 16.86
CA ALA A 567 21.65 13.50 17.66
C ALA A 567 21.35 12.51 18.81
N VAL A 568 21.47 11.21 18.56
CA VAL A 568 21.31 10.15 19.57
C VAL A 568 22.46 10.19 20.57
N MET A 569 23.71 10.25 20.11
CA MET A 569 24.90 10.37 20.94
C MET A 569 24.86 11.62 21.82
N GLY A 570 24.40 12.76 21.30
CA GLY A 570 24.21 13.96 22.11
C GLY A 570 23.23 13.75 23.28
N LYS A 571 22.15 13.01 23.05
CA LYS A 571 21.18 12.64 24.12
C LYS A 571 21.76 11.63 25.10
N VAL A 572 22.52 10.63 24.61
CA VAL A 572 23.20 9.63 25.46
C VAL A 572 24.26 10.29 26.33
N SER A 573 25.06 11.21 25.78
CA SER A 573 26.05 11.99 26.55
C SER A 573 25.38 12.84 27.61
N HIS A 574 24.26 13.50 27.28
CA HIS A 574 23.49 14.27 28.26
C HIS A 574 22.96 13.39 29.41
N LEU A 575 22.41 12.21 29.10
CA LEU A 575 21.98 11.25 30.13
C LEU A 575 23.14 10.75 30.98
N GLY A 576 24.31 10.52 30.37
CA GLY A 576 25.55 10.17 31.07
C GLY A 576 26.03 11.27 32.02
N GLU A 577 25.92 12.53 31.64
CA GLU A 577 26.23 13.67 32.51
C GLU A 577 25.24 13.82 33.67
N VAL A 578 23.95 13.61 33.41
CA VAL A 578 22.91 13.58 34.46
C VAL A 578 23.17 12.46 35.45
N HIS A 579 23.55 11.27 34.97
CA HIS A 579 23.94 10.14 35.82
C HIS A 579 25.19 10.46 36.66
N LYS A 580 26.26 11.00 36.05
CA LYS A 580 27.49 11.38 36.76
C LYS A 580 27.24 12.42 37.85
N LYS A 581 26.41 13.44 37.56
CA LYS A 581 26.04 14.47 38.56
C LYS A 581 25.25 13.87 39.72
N ARG A 582 24.31 12.97 39.44
CA ARG A 582 23.51 12.30 40.47
C ARG A 582 24.35 11.35 41.32
N PHE A 583 25.28 10.62 40.70
CA PHE A 583 26.22 9.73 41.41
C PHE A 583 27.21 10.51 42.28
N ALA A 584 27.76 11.62 41.79
CA ALA A 584 28.63 12.49 42.58
C ALA A 584 27.90 13.13 43.78
N ALA A 585 26.62 13.50 43.61
CA ALA A 585 25.78 14.00 44.71
C ALA A 585 25.47 12.92 45.77
N LEU A 586 25.23 11.68 45.33
CA LEU A 586 25.06 10.53 46.23
C LEU A 586 26.34 10.21 47.00
N GLN A 587 27.49 10.28 46.33
CA GLN A 587 28.79 10.01 46.95
C GLN A 587 29.15 11.08 48.00
N ALA A 588 28.89 12.36 47.72
CA ALA A 588 29.04 13.44 48.70
C ALA A 588 28.09 13.26 49.91
N SER A 589 26.86 12.82 49.69
CA SER A 589 25.89 12.55 50.77
C SER A 589 26.33 11.39 51.67
N ILE A 590 26.98 10.36 51.10
CA ILE A 590 27.51 9.22 51.86
C ILE A 590 28.75 9.64 52.66
N GLU A 591 29.62 10.49 52.09
CA GLU A 591 30.78 11.06 52.78
C GLU A 591 30.36 11.99 53.93
N ASP A 592 29.30 12.78 53.77
CA ASP A 592 28.73 13.63 54.83
C ASP A 592 28.05 12.80 55.94
N GLU A 593 27.34 11.72 55.62
CA GLU A 593 26.76 10.80 56.62
C GLU A 593 27.85 10.03 57.39
N GLN A 594 28.93 9.63 56.73
CA GLN A 594 30.09 9.00 57.39
C GLN A 594 30.83 9.99 58.31
N ALA A 595 31.00 11.24 57.87
CA ALA A 595 31.59 12.30 58.70
C ALA A 595 30.71 12.68 59.91
N ALA A 596 29.38 12.55 59.80
CA ALA A 596 28.46 12.76 60.92
C ALA A 596 28.45 11.59 61.92
N ALA A 597 28.60 10.35 61.43
CA ALA A 597 28.71 9.16 62.28
C ALA A 597 30.03 9.12 63.09
N ASP A 598 31.13 9.63 62.52
CA ASP A 598 32.42 9.73 63.22
C ASP A 598 32.46 10.82 64.32
N VAL A 599 31.47 11.72 64.38
CA VAL A 599 31.35 12.77 65.42
C VAL A 599 30.51 12.33 66.62
N ASP A 600 29.68 11.29 66.47
CA ASP A 600 28.85 10.75 67.56
C ASP A 600 29.54 9.59 68.34
N ASP A 601 30.74 9.17 67.93
CA ASP A 601 31.55 8.12 68.57
C ASP A 601 32.85 8.63 69.27
N GLU A 602 33.03 9.96 69.43
CA GLU A 602 33.99 10.61 70.37
C GLU A 602 33.31 11.19 71.60
#